data_AF-A0A482X728-F1
#
_entry.id   AF-A0A482X728-F1
#
_cell.length_a   1.000
_cell.length_b   1.000
_cell.length_c   1.000
_cell.angle_alpha   90.00
_cell.angle_beta   90.00
_cell.angle_gamma   90.00
#
_symmetry.space_group_name_H-M   'P 1'
#
loop_
_entity.id
_entity.type
_entity.pdbx_description
1 polymer ?
#
loop_
_entity_poly.entity_id
_entity_poly.type
_entity_poly.pdbx_seq_one_letter_code
_entity_poly.pdbx_strand_id
1 'polypeptide(L)'
;MEEKEVKEMISGILEDGVLEKIQTKEMVTNILEDRILKPVLEDKLEENHQHDVTEMSIAQDGLIASSESESLDMSHTNLTKPLAEYKFENIVLVTGDYESYKFQHNNERYLKGCKWSPDGSCLLTSCVDNKLRIYDTPKEFFDAKSWSSDSKLPDLNTSLKVEEGGLVYDFDWFPLMNSWDPISCCFLTTASEEPVHLWDAFTGELRASYRTYNYADEISKAYSAVFNSTGEKIYCGFRDSLRVFDTAMPGMKSTTVKIKAATGQQGIVSCMAFNSTSSLYAVGTYAKEIGLYTENSGTGVCVFKGHGGGITQLIFSPDGNRLYSGSRKDSEIVCWDVRNPGVALFSMLRSVNTQQRIYFDLTSDGSLPKTGMYDFPARNTDGTVSIFNVSDSSYNLDIPHEKELSFNAYKDCCNGVSINPICPVIATTSGQRHVPELMSESDNSEDGDGDHVFVAHPFTSDTEKIHNYKYLKTKVEDCVKLWWVGDTVSTRLDM
;
A
#
# COMPACT_ATOMS: atom_id res chain seq x y z
N MET A 1 -20.40 -12.17 29.46
CA MET A 1 -21.76 -12.73 29.30
C MET A 1 -22.35 -13.03 30.66
N GLU A 2 -23.45 -12.35 30.96
CA GLU A 2 -24.24 -12.61 32.16
C GLU A 2 -24.93 -13.98 32.05
N GLU A 3 -25.18 -14.65 33.17
CA GLU A 3 -25.75 -16.02 33.22
C GLU A 3 -27.08 -16.15 32.44
N LYS A 4 -27.80 -15.03 32.29
CA LYS A 4 -29.07 -14.94 31.58
C LYS A 4 -28.92 -15.07 30.04
N GLU A 5 -27.88 -14.48 29.47
CA GLU A 5 -27.59 -14.54 28.02
C GLU A 5 -27.16 -15.96 27.61
N VAL A 6 -26.40 -16.63 28.48
CA VAL A 6 -25.96 -18.03 28.26
C VAL A 6 -27.15 -18.99 28.27
N LYS A 7 -28.16 -18.77 29.12
CA LYS A 7 -29.36 -19.62 29.19
C LYS A 7 -30.26 -19.47 27.96
N GLU A 8 -30.42 -18.26 27.43
CA GLU A 8 -31.18 -18.03 26.19
C GLU A 8 -30.51 -18.64 24.96
N MET A 9 -29.18 -18.67 24.93
CA MET A 9 -28.44 -19.24 23.79
C MET A 9 -28.50 -20.79 23.77
N ILE A 10 -28.66 -21.43 24.93
CA ILE A 10 -28.62 -22.89 25.08
C ILE A 10 -30.03 -23.53 25.08
N SER A 11 -31.09 -22.75 25.30
CA SER A 11 -32.48 -23.25 25.27
C SER A 11 -32.92 -23.77 23.90
N GLY A 12 -32.20 -23.42 22.82
CA GLY A 12 -32.46 -23.96 21.47
C GLY A 12 -31.78 -25.30 21.18
N ILE A 13 -30.90 -25.79 22.06
CA ILE A 13 -29.99 -26.93 21.80
C ILE A 13 -30.31 -28.15 22.69
N LEU A 14 -31.00 -27.96 23.82
CA LEU A 14 -31.27 -29.03 24.80
C LEU A 14 -32.77 -29.38 24.87
N GLU A 15 -33.08 -30.67 24.99
CA GLU A 15 -34.46 -31.14 25.23
C GLU A 15 -35.00 -30.68 26.60
N ASP A 16 -36.30 -30.38 26.64
CA ASP A 16 -37.02 -29.91 27.83
C ASP A 16 -36.92 -30.94 28.97
N GLY A 17 -36.12 -30.59 30.00
CA GLY A 17 -35.86 -31.42 31.18
C GLY A 17 -34.38 -31.44 31.61
N VAL A 18 -33.45 -31.07 30.72
CA VAL A 18 -32.01 -30.97 31.05
C VAL A 18 -31.67 -29.60 31.68
N LEU A 19 -32.39 -28.54 31.29
CA LEU A 19 -32.18 -27.18 31.78
C LEU A 19 -32.37 -27.02 33.30
N GLU A 20 -33.26 -27.81 33.92
CA GLU A 20 -33.51 -27.74 35.37
C GLU A 20 -32.40 -28.34 36.23
N LYS A 21 -31.47 -29.11 35.63
CA LYS A 21 -30.36 -29.76 36.36
C LYS A 21 -29.03 -28.99 36.30
N ILE A 22 -28.99 -27.87 35.59
CA ILE A 22 -27.78 -27.07 35.41
C ILE A 22 -27.65 -26.09 36.58
N GLN A 23 -26.75 -26.41 37.53
CA GLN A 23 -26.57 -25.61 38.75
C GLN A 23 -25.29 -24.75 38.76
N THR A 24 -24.33 -25.00 37.86
CA THR A 24 -23.05 -24.27 37.82
C THR A 24 -22.51 -24.05 36.40
N LYS A 25 -21.67 -23.03 36.24
CA LYS A 25 -21.07 -22.60 34.96
C LYS A 25 -20.08 -23.62 34.37
N GLU A 26 -19.46 -24.45 35.21
CA GLU A 26 -18.58 -25.57 34.80
C GLU A 26 -19.35 -26.74 34.17
N MET A 27 -20.59 -27.00 34.61
CA MET A 27 -21.41 -28.05 33.99
C MET A 27 -21.81 -27.70 32.55
N VAL A 28 -22.01 -26.41 32.27
CA VAL A 28 -22.36 -25.92 30.92
C VAL A 28 -21.20 -26.08 29.94
N THR A 29 -19.99 -25.81 30.38
CA THR A 29 -18.77 -25.92 29.55
C THR A 29 -18.45 -27.37 29.22
N ASN A 30 -18.55 -28.28 30.20
CA ASN A 30 -18.34 -29.71 29.97
C ASN A 30 -19.39 -30.33 29.01
N ILE A 31 -20.66 -29.90 29.06
CA ILE A 31 -21.71 -30.41 28.16
C ILE A 31 -21.48 -29.94 26.71
N LEU A 32 -20.99 -28.71 26.52
CA LEU A 32 -20.68 -28.17 25.20
C LEU A 32 -19.44 -28.85 24.58
N GLU A 33 -18.41 -29.13 25.38
CA GLU A 33 -17.22 -29.85 24.93
C GLU A 33 -17.52 -31.30 24.52
N ASP A 34 -18.32 -32.02 25.31
CA ASP A 34 -18.63 -33.43 25.03
C ASP A 34 -19.63 -33.64 23.87
N ARG A 35 -20.58 -32.72 23.66
CA ARG A 35 -21.64 -32.89 22.63
C ARG A 35 -21.42 -32.16 21.32
N ILE A 36 -20.60 -31.10 21.29
CA ILE A 36 -20.37 -30.30 20.06
C ILE A 36 -18.96 -30.48 19.53
N LEU A 37 -17.95 -30.51 20.40
CA LEU A 37 -16.56 -30.50 19.95
C LEU A 37 -16.03 -31.89 19.56
N LYS A 38 -16.37 -32.93 20.33
CA LYS A 38 -15.92 -34.31 20.06
C LYS A 38 -16.46 -34.90 18.75
N PRO A 39 -17.75 -34.77 18.39
CA PRO A 39 -18.27 -35.32 17.13
C PRO A 39 -17.66 -34.65 15.88
N VAL A 40 -17.41 -33.33 15.96
CA VAL A 40 -16.82 -32.55 14.86
C VAL A 40 -15.33 -32.90 14.63
N LEU A 41 -14.64 -33.38 15.66
CA LEU A 41 -13.26 -33.88 15.55
C LEU A 41 -13.21 -35.32 15.03
N GLU A 42 -14.20 -36.16 15.34
CA GLU A 42 -14.30 -37.53 14.82
C GLU A 42 -14.70 -37.54 13.34
N ASP A 43 -15.63 -36.68 12.90
CA ASP A 43 -16.01 -36.54 11.48
C ASP A 43 -14.83 -36.08 10.59
N LYS A 44 -13.89 -35.29 11.13
CA LYS A 44 -12.68 -34.83 10.40
C LYS A 44 -11.58 -35.90 10.30
N LEU A 45 -11.63 -36.94 11.14
CA LEU A 45 -10.67 -38.04 11.10
C LEU A 45 -11.12 -39.14 10.12
N GLU A 46 -12.42 -39.30 9.88
CA GLU A 46 -12.96 -40.27 8.92
C GLU A 46 -12.81 -39.83 7.44
N GLU A 47 -12.77 -38.52 7.14
CA GLU A 47 -12.56 -38.02 5.76
C GLU A 47 -11.12 -38.16 5.24
N ASN A 48 -10.13 -38.42 6.11
CA ASN A 48 -8.71 -38.56 5.73
C ASN A 48 -8.28 -40.02 5.46
N HIS A 49 -9.22 -40.97 5.41
CA HIS A 49 -8.94 -42.38 5.09
C HIS A 49 -9.59 -42.84 3.78
N GLN A 50 -9.34 -42.11 2.70
CA GLN A 50 -9.53 -42.61 1.34
C GLN A 50 -8.55 -41.92 0.39
N HIS A 51 -7.30 -42.38 0.35
CA HIS A 51 -6.57 -42.63 -0.90
C HIS A 51 -5.22 -43.34 -0.65
N ASP A 52 -5.12 -44.51 -1.26
CA ASP A 52 -3.95 -45.27 -1.71
C ASP A 52 -2.95 -45.85 -0.70
N VAL A 53 -3.21 -47.14 -0.45
CA VAL A 53 -2.28 -48.18 0.01
C VAL A 53 -1.37 -48.59 -1.17
N THR A 54 -0.05 -48.53 -0.97
CA THR A 54 0.89 -49.50 -1.56
C THR A 54 1.88 -49.94 -0.49
N GLU A 55 1.88 -51.25 -0.21
CA GLU A 55 2.79 -51.91 0.72
C GLU A 55 4.25 -51.85 0.24
N MET A 56 5.21 -51.69 1.16
CA MET A 56 6.36 -52.60 1.23
C MET A 56 7.15 -52.49 2.56
N SER A 57 7.10 -53.60 3.29
CA SER A 57 8.12 -54.26 4.13
C SER A 57 8.94 -53.49 5.17
N ILE A 58 8.71 -53.95 6.40
CA ILE A 58 9.54 -53.89 7.60
C ILE A 58 10.98 -54.38 7.35
N ALA A 59 11.97 -53.63 7.86
CA ALA A 59 13.19 -54.19 8.43
C ALA A 59 13.60 -53.33 9.62
N GLN A 60 13.54 -53.95 10.78
CA GLN A 60 13.88 -53.41 12.09
C GLN A 60 15.24 -54.00 12.45
N ASP A 61 16.27 -53.17 12.66
CA ASP A 61 17.51 -53.59 13.32
C ASP A 61 18.20 -52.40 14.01
N GLY A 62 18.15 -52.42 15.35
CA GLY A 62 19.38 -52.53 16.15
C GLY A 62 20.21 -51.28 16.50
N LEU A 63 19.90 -50.73 17.69
CA LEU A 63 20.81 -50.43 18.81
C LEU A 63 21.69 -49.14 18.84
N ILE A 64 21.29 -48.30 19.83
CA ILE A 64 22.08 -47.60 20.88
C ILE A 64 22.99 -46.43 20.47
N ALA A 65 22.60 -45.22 20.92
CA ALA A 65 23.44 -44.40 21.80
C ALA A 65 22.61 -43.34 22.54
N SER A 66 22.93 -43.20 23.82
CA SER A 66 22.44 -42.27 24.84
C SER A 66 22.49 -40.78 24.48
N SER A 67 21.57 -40.01 25.06
CA SER A 67 21.83 -38.93 26.04
C SER A 67 21.02 -37.65 25.79
N GLU A 68 20.38 -37.19 26.89
CA GLU A 68 19.96 -35.81 27.20
C GLU A 68 18.62 -35.33 26.61
N SER A 69 17.60 -35.43 27.47
CA SER A 69 16.36 -34.67 27.41
C SER A 69 16.64 -33.22 27.83
N GLU A 70 16.80 -32.33 26.86
CA GLU A 70 16.62 -30.90 27.09
C GLU A 70 15.15 -30.54 26.87
N SER A 71 14.46 -30.23 27.96
CA SER A 71 13.18 -29.55 27.96
C SER A 71 13.36 -28.15 27.38
N LEU A 72 12.98 -27.96 26.12
CA LEU A 72 12.87 -26.64 25.50
C LEU A 72 11.70 -25.89 26.13
N ASP A 73 12.06 -25.04 27.09
CA ASP A 73 11.21 -24.01 27.67
C ASP A 73 10.83 -23.03 26.53
N MET A 74 9.57 -23.10 26.10
CA MET A 74 9.00 -22.22 25.07
C MET A 74 8.74 -20.83 25.65
N SER A 75 9.80 -20.11 25.99
CA SER A 75 9.74 -18.67 26.24
C SER A 75 9.84 -17.93 24.91
N HIS A 76 8.82 -17.13 24.60
CA HIS A 76 8.77 -16.19 23.48
C HIS A 76 10.10 -15.42 23.32
N THR A 77 10.93 -15.87 22.39
CA THR A 77 12.04 -15.08 21.87
C THR A 77 11.53 -14.37 20.63
N ASN A 78 11.36 -13.06 20.73
CA ASN A 78 11.21 -12.18 19.58
C ASN A 78 12.45 -12.36 18.68
N LEU A 79 12.35 -13.25 17.70
CA LEU A 79 13.28 -13.31 16.57
C LEU A 79 13.02 -12.07 15.69
N THR A 80 13.52 -10.92 16.13
CA THR A 80 13.70 -9.77 15.25
C THR A 80 14.76 -10.17 14.22
N LYS A 81 14.33 -10.62 13.03
CA LYS A 81 15.22 -10.65 11.87
C LYS A 81 15.86 -9.27 11.73
N PRO A 82 17.17 -9.17 11.42
CA PRO A 82 17.77 -7.88 11.14
C PRO A 82 17.02 -7.24 9.97
N LEU A 83 16.65 -5.97 10.14
CA LEU A 83 16.07 -5.14 9.07
C LEU A 83 17.02 -5.14 7.86
N ALA A 84 16.46 -5.06 6.66
CA ALA A 84 17.24 -5.06 5.43
C ALA A 84 18.28 -3.93 5.42
N GLU A 85 19.49 -4.25 4.96
CA GLU A 85 20.51 -3.26 4.61
C GLU A 85 20.37 -2.93 3.13
N TYR A 86 20.00 -1.68 2.82
CA TYR A 86 19.88 -1.18 1.45
C TYR A 86 21.19 -0.50 1.05
N LYS A 87 21.73 -0.82 -0.12
CA LYS A 87 23.03 -0.29 -0.59
C LYS A 87 22.93 0.55 -1.85
N PHE A 88 21.97 0.27 -2.72
CA PHE A 88 21.75 0.99 -3.99
C PHE A 88 22.97 1.10 -4.95
N GLU A 89 24.07 0.37 -4.72
CA GLU A 89 25.27 0.41 -5.57
C GLU A 89 25.03 -0.23 -6.95
N ASN A 90 24.43 -1.43 -6.97
CA ASN A 90 24.15 -2.19 -8.17
C ASN A 90 22.70 -2.67 -8.15
N ILE A 91 21.84 -1.96 -8.89
CA ILE A 91 20.41 -2.25 -8.94
C ILE A 91 20.14 -3.31 -10.01
N VAL A 92 19.59 -4.45 -9.63
CA VAL A 92 19.34 -5.58 -10.53
C VAL A 92 17.84 -5.82 -10.68
N LEU A 93 17.34 -5.86 -11.92
CA LEU A 93 15.97 -6.28 -12.20
C LEU A 93 15.85 -7.80 -12.01
N VAL A 94 15.01 -8.22 -11.05
CA VAL A 94 14.86 -9.64 -10.71
C VAL A 94 13.66 -10.28 -11.40
N THR A 95 12.49 -9.64 -11.30
CA THR A 95 11.22 -10.14 -11.88
C THR A 95 10.23 -8.98 -12.07
N GLY A 96 9.12 -9.24 -12.77
CA GLY A 96 8.01 -8.33 -12.92
C GLY A 96 6.75 -9.02 -13.43
N ASP A 97 5.61 -8.32 -13.36
CA ASP A 97 4.37 -8.72 -14.02
C ASP A 97 4.17 -7.85 -15.27
N TYR A 98 4.35 -8.48 -16.43
CA TYR A 98 4.27 -7.85 -17.74
C TYR A 98 2.97 -8.17 -18.49
N GLU A 99 2.15 -9.09 -18.00
CA GLU A 99 0.98 -9.62 -18.71
C GLU A 99 -0.33 -9.02 -18.17
N SER A 100 -0.45 -8.87 -16.85
CA SER A 100 -1.71 -8.44 -16.21
C SER A 100 -2.18 -7.05 -16.63
N TYR A 101 -1.24 -6.19 -17.04
CA TYR A 101 -1.47 -4.79 -17.39
C TYR A 101 -1.33 -4.52 -18.88
N LYS A 102 -1.19 -5.57 -19.72
CA LYS A 102 -1.11 -5.35 -21.16
C LYS A 102 -2.36 -4.65 -21.66
N PHE A 103 -2.11 -3.70 -22.56
CA PHE A 103 -3.14 -3.03 -23.32
C PHE A 103 -4.03 -4.04 -24.05
N GLN A 104 -5.28 -4.13 -23.64
CA GLN A 104 -6.27 -5.06 -24.20
C GLN A 104 -7.51 -4.28 -24.66
N HIS A 105 -8.00 -4.59 -25.85
CA HIS A 105 -9.28 -4.06 -26.38
C HIS A 105 -9.45 -2.53 -26.30
N ASN A 106 -8.40 -1.75 -26.63
CA ASN A 106 -8.41 -0.27 -26.54
C ASN A 106 -8.57 0.33 -25.14
N ASN A 107 -8.45 -0.48 -24.08
CA ASN A 107 -8.43 0.01 -22.71
C ASN A 107 -6.99 -0.01 -22.16
N GLU A 108 -6.52 1.17 -21.78
CA GLU A 108 -5.30 1.32 -20.99
C GLU A 108 -5.50 0.71 -19.61
N ARG A 109 -4.48 0.03 -19.10
CA ARG A 109 -4.46 -0.57 -17.75
C ARG A 109 -3.27 -0.06 -16.96
N TYR A 110 -3.07 1.24 -17.03
CA TYR A 110 -1.97 1.88 -16.32
C TYR A 110 -2.15 1.77 -14.81
N LEU A 111 -1.05 1.49 -14.12
CA LEU A 111 -1.01 1.43 -12.67
C LEU A 111 -1.16 2.82 -12.07
N LYS A 112 -1.54 2.91 -10.79
CA LYS A 112 -1.69 4.16 -10.02
C LYS A 112 -0.82 4.21 -8.76
N GLY A 113 0.03 3.21 -8.54
CA GLY A 113 0.83 3.10 -7.33
C GLY A 113 1.02 1.65 -6.89
N CYS A 114 1.99 1.45 -6.00
CA CYS A 114 2.15 0.22 -5.24
C CYS A 114 2.56 0.53 -3.79
N LYS A 115 2.27 -0.39 -2.87
CA LYS A 115 2.73 -0.37 -1.48
C LYS A 115 3.03 -1.78 -1.00
N TRP A 116 4.20 -2.00 -0.41
CA TRP A 116 4.50 -3.22 0.33
C TRP A 116 3.66 -3.29 1.60
N SER A 117 3.35 -4.52 2.01
CA SER A 117 2.83 -4.79 3.33
C SER A 117 3.82 -4.40 4.43
N PRO A 118 3.34 -4.04 5.64
CA PRO A 118 4.21 -3.73 6.77
C PRO A 118 5.19 -4.85 7.16
N ASP A 119 4.79 -6.11 6.95
CA ASP A 119 5.65 -7.29 7.16
C ASP A 119 6.45 -7.68 5.89
N GLY A 120 6.37 -6.91 4.82
CA GLY A 120 7.11 -7.15 3.57
C GLY A 120 6.80 -8.47 2.86
N SER A 121 5.72 -9.16 3.20
CA SER A 121 5.30 -10.42 2.58
C SER A 121 4.57 -10.24 1.25
N CYS A 122 3.86 -9.12 1.05
CA CYS A 122 2.93 -8.92 -0.06
C CYS A 122 3.05 -7.51 -0.63
N LEU A 123 2.92 -7.39 -1.95
CA LEU A 123 2.85 -6.11 -2.66
C LEU A 123 1.42 -5.85 -3.13
N LEU A 124 0.84 -4.72 -2.72
CA LEU A 124 -0.45 -4.24 -3.21
C LEU A 124 -0.24 -3.23 -4.33
N THR A 125 -0.99 -3.37 -5.41
CA THR A 125 -1.00 -2.44 -6.54
C THR A 125 -2.42 -2.01 -6.88
N SER A 126 -2.56 -0.76 -7.34
CA SER A 126 -3.83 -0.23 -7.82
C SER A 126 -3.74 0.09 -9.31
N CYS A 127 -4.81 -0.17 -10.05
CA CYS A 127 -4.89 0.03 -11.49
C CYS A 127 -6.12 0.89 -11.84
N VAL A 128 -6.12 1.48 -13.04
CA VAL A 128 -7.26 2.24 -13.56
C VAL A 128 -8.50 1.39 -13.84
N ASP A 129 -8.35 0.07 -13.96
CA ASP A 129 -9.44 -0.88 -14.18
C ASP A 129 -10.27 -1.19 -12.93
N ASN A 130 -10.15 -0.35 -11.89
CA ASN A 130 -10.77 -0.50 -10.57
C ASN A 130 -10.37 -1.77 -9.81
N LYS A 131 -9.33 -2.48 -10.26
CA LYS A 131 -8.86 -3.69 -9.60
C LYS A 131 -7.58 -3.43 -8.83
N LEU A 132 -7.58 -3.87 -7.58
CA LEU A 132 -6.38 -4.02 -6.78
C LEU A 132 -5.83 -5.43 -6.94
N ARG A 133 -4.50 -5.54 -6.99
CA ARG A 133 -3.81 -6.80 -7.18
C ARG A 133 -2.77 -6.97 -6.09
N ILE A 134 -2.75 -8.14 -5.48
CA ILE A 134 -1.77 -8.54 -4.47
C ILE A 134 -0.81 -9.54 -5.09
N TYR A 135 0.47 -9.35 -4.82
CA TYR A 135 1.54 -10.24 -5.23
C TYR A 135 2.30 -10.73 -4.01
N ASP A 136 2.52 -12.03 -3.91
CA ASP A 136 3.38 -12.57 -2.86
C ASP A 136 4.85 -12.26 -3.15
N THR A 137 5.61 -12.01 -2.09
CA THR A 137 7.05 -11.84 -2.17
C THR A 137 7.70 -13.17 -2.54
N PRO A 138 8.51 -13.23 -3.61
CA PRO A 138 9.28 -14.43 -3.94
C PRO A 138 10.09 -14.93 -2.74
N LYS A 139 10.01 -16.24 -2.49
CA LYS A 139 10.62 -16.87 -1.30
C LYS A 139 12.14 -16.71 -1.29
N GLU A 140 12.73 -16.65 -2.47
CA GLU A 140 14.15 -16.48 -2.72
C GLU A 140 14.70 -15.18 -2.11
N PHE A 141 13.87 -14.14 -1.95
CA PHE A 141 14.30 -12.89 -1.33
C PHE A 141 14.57 -13.01 0.17
N PHE A 142 13.85 -13.89 0.88
CA PHE A 142 14.01 -14.02 2.33
C PHE A 142 15.30 -14.74 2.75
N ASP A 143 15.84 -15.58 1.85
CA ASP A 143 17.06 -16.37 2.09
C ASP A 143 18.29 -15.76 1.42
N ALA A 144 18.11 -14.82 0.50
CA ALA A 144 19.20 -14.21 -0.26
C ALA A 144 20.02 -13.24 0.62
N LYS A 145 21.32 -13.51 0.73
CA LYS A 145 22.30 -12.53 1.26
C LYS A 145 22.80 -11.57 0.19
N SER A 146 22.86 -12.04 -1.06
CA SER A 146 23.33 -11.29 -2.21
C SER A 146 22.66 -11.81 -3.46
N TRP A 147 22.56 -10.97 -4.50
CA TRP A 147 21.92 -11.34 -5.76
C TRP A 147 22.89 -11.30 -6.93
N SER A 148 22.85 -12.30 -7.81
CA SER A 148 23.64 -12.29 -9.04
C SER A 148 22.90 -11.50 -10.13
N SER A 149 23.63 -10.68 -10.88
CA SER A 149 23.08 -9.93 -12.02
C SER A 149 22.46 -10.82 -13.11
N ASP A 150 22.90 -12.07 -13.20
CA ASP A 150 22.40 -13.04 -14.19
C ASP A 150 21.17 -13.83 -13.69
N SER A 151 20.90 -13.81 -12.38
CA SER A 151 19.80 -14.55 -11.77
C SER A 151 18.48 -13.81 -11.94
N LYS A 152 17.62 -14.32 -12.83
CA LYS A 152 16.23 -13.87 -12.99
C LYS A 152 15.27 -14.88 -12.41
N LEU A 153 14.22 -14.39 -11.74
CA LEU A 153 13.11 -15.22 -11.29
C LEU A 153 12.03 -15.28 -12.38
N PRO A 154 11.12 -16.28 -12.31
CA PRO A 154 9.94 -16.31 -13.16
C PRO A 154 9.10 -15.03 -13.04
N ASP A 155 8.29 -14.76 -14.07
CA ASP A 155 7.37 -13.63 -14.07
C ASP A 155 6.41 -13.69 -12.87
N LEU A 156 6.11 -12.52 -12.32
CA LEU A 156 5.31 -12.37 -11.12
C LEU A 156 3.83 -12.61 -11.45
N ASN A 157 3.19 -13.50 -10.69
CA ASN A 157 1.77 -13.80 -10.84
C ASN A 157 0.97 -13.15 -9.72
N THR A 158 -0.21 -12.61 -10.07
CA THR A 158 -1.13 -12.08 -9.07
C THR A 158 -1.68 -13.20 -8.19
N SER A 159 -1.52 -13.09 -6.88
CA SER A 159 -2.06 -14.03 -5.89
C SER A 159 -3.54 -13.77 -5.62
N LEU A 160 -3.92 -12.50 -5.50
CA LEU A 160 -5.30 -12.09 -5.23
C LEU A 160 -5.70 -10.85 -6.04
N LYS A 161 -6.95 -10.83 -6.51
CA LYS A 161 -7.56 -9.71 -7.23
C LYS A 161 -8.81 -9.26 -6.52
N VAL A 162 -8.88 -7.99 -6.17
CA VAL A 162 -10.04 -7.33 -5.56
C VAL A 162 -10.57 -6.29 -6.51
N GLU A 163 -11.88 -6.24 -6.70
CA GLU A 163 -12.55 -5.31 -7.62
C GLU A 163 -13.40 -4.31 -6.84
N GLU A 164 -13.15 -3.02 -7.08
CA GLU A 164 -13.94 -1.93 -6.52
C GLU A 164 -15.04 -1.49 -7.49
N GLY A 165 -16.13 -0.95 -6.93
CA GLY A 165 -17.28 -0.46 -7.71
C GLY A 165 -16.97 0.77 -8.57
N GLY A 166 -15.90 1.50 -8.24
CA GLY A 166 -15.52 2.74 -8.91
C GLY A 166 -14.03 3.02 -8.93
N LEU A 167 -13.69 4.21 -9.43
CA LEU A 167 -12.30 4.66 -9.55
C LEU A 167 -11.64 4.73 -8.17
N VAL A 168 -10.65 3.87 -7.94
CA VAL A 168 -9.83 3.90 -6.71
C VAL A 168 -9.02 5.20 -6.66
N TYR A 169 -9.15 5.95 -5.56
CA TYR A 169 -8.40 7.19 -5.28
C TYR A 169 -7.17 6.93 -4.40
N ASP A 170 -7.34 6.12 -3.36
CA ASP A 170 -6.30 5.85 -2.37
C ASP A 170 -6.52 4.48 -1.74
N PHE A 171 -5.44 3.89 -1.25
CA PHE A 171 -5.43 2.60 -0.58
C PHE A 171 -4.34 2.56 0.48
N ASP A 172 -4.55 1.78 1.54
CA ASP A 172 -3.63 1.72 2.67
C ASP A 172 -3.67 0.36 3.36
N TRP A 173 -2.49 -0.20 3.67
CA TRP A 173 -2.41 -1.44 4.42
C TRP A 173 -2.77 -1.21 5.88
N PHE A 174 -3.37 -2.20 6.54
CA PHE A 174 -3.45 -2.19 8.00
C PHE A 174 -2.03 -2.12 8.57
N PRO A 175 -1.69 -1.14 9.42
CA PRO A 175 -0.30 -0.80 9.74
C PRO A 175 0.42 -1.89 10.55
N LEU A 176 -0.33 -2.73 11.25
CA LEU A 176 0.19 -3.86 12.02
C LEU A 176 -0.04 -5.20 11.31
N MET A 177 -0.25 -5.19 9.99
CA MET A 177 -0.47 -6.41 9.23
C MET A 177 0.74 -7.33 9.31
N ASN A 178 0.46 -8.59 9.63
CA ASN A 178 1.39 -9.70 9.69
C ASN A 178 0.71 -10.93 9.07
N SER A 179 1.34 -11.52 8.07
CA SER A 179 0.81 -12.67 7.32
C SER A 179 0.60 -13.92 8.18
N TRP A 180 1.24 -14.00 9.35
CA TRP A 180 1.01 -15.07 10.32
C TRP A 180 -0.25 -14.85 11.18
N ASP A 181 -0.81 -13.65 11.18
CA ASP A 181 -2.07 -13.31 11.85
C ASP A 181 -3.14 -12.90 10.81
N PRO A 182 -4.03 -13.84 10.41
CA PRO A 182 -5.08 -13.57 9.42
C PRO A 182 -5.99 -12.40 9.77
N ILE A 183 -6.20 -12.09 11.06
CA ILE A 183 -7.08 -10.99 11.45
C ILE A 183 -6.45 -9.65 11.06
N SER A 184 -5.12 -9.54 11.14
CA SER A 184 -4.38 -8.34 10.74
C SER A 184 -4.29 -8.14 9.22
N CYS A 185 -4.56 -9.19 8.43
CA CYS A 185 -4.44 -9.18 6.98
C CYS A 185 -5.60 -8.48 6.28
N CYS A 186 -5.57 -7.15 6.31
CA CYS A 186 -6.55 -6.31 5.63
C CYS A 186 -5.95 -5.00 5.11
N PHE A 187 -6.67 -4.38 4.18
CA PHE A 187 -6.31 -3.07 3.63
C PHE A 187 -7.56 -2.25 3.33
N LEU A 188 -7.38 -0.94 3.31
CA LEU A 188 -8.41 0.03 2.98
C LEU A 188 -8.34 0.45 1.52
N THR A 189 -9.49 0.82 1.00
CA THR A 189 -9.64 1.47 -0.30
C THR A 189 -10.66 2.60 -0.21
N THR A 190 -10.42 3.61 -1.03
CA THR A 190 -11.40 4.66 -1.32
C THR A 190 -11.68 4.65 -2.81
N ALA A 191 -12.96 4.71 -3.18
CA ALA A 191 -13.38 4.70 -4.57
C ALA A 191 -14.45 5.76 -4.85
N SER A 192 -14.68 6.05 -6.13
CA SER A 192 -15.70 7.01 -6.55
C SER A 192 -17.10 6.46 -6.31
N GLU A 193 -17.92 7.26 -5.63
CA GLU A 193 -19.33 6.94 -5.30
C GLU A 193 -19.51 5.69 -4.42
N GLU A 194 -18.43 5.20 -3.83
CA GLU A 194 -18.43 4.06 -2.92
C GLU A 194 -18.03 4.50 -1.51
N PRO A 195 -18.46 3.78 -0.47
CA PRO A 195 -17.96 4.01 0.87
C PRO A 195 -16.50 3.55 0.97
N VAL A 196 -15.86 3.85 2.11
CA VAL A 196 -14.51 3.33 2.37
C VAL A 196 -14.64 1.85 2.71
N HIS A 197 -13.96 0.99 1.96
CA HIS A 197 -14.01 -0.45 2.12
C HIS A 197 -12.77 -0.96 2.85
N LEU A 198 -12.97 -1.96 3.70
CA LEU A 198 -11.92 -2.75 4.33
C LEU A 198 -11.99 -4.16 3.74
N TRP A 199 -10.92 -4.58 3.10
CA TRP A 199 -10.83 -5.84 2.38
C TRP A 199 -9.96 -6.84 3.14
N ASP A 200 -10.32 -8.11 3.04
CA ASP A 200 -9.48 -9.22 3.46
C ASP A 200 -8.36 -9.43 2.44
N ALA A 201 -7.11 -9.42 2.90
CA ALA A 201 -5.94 -9.60 2.02
C ALA A 201 -5.64 -11.06 1.67
N PHE A 202 -6.25 -12.02 2.36
CA PHE A 202 -6.16 -13.46 2.06
C PHE A 202 -7.28 -13.92 1.13
N THR A 203 -8.53 -13.56 1.44
CA THR A 203 -9.71 -14.05 0.70
C THR A 203 -10.18 -13.10 -0.40
N GLY A 204 -9.87 -11.81 -0.28
CA GLY A 204 -10.40 -10.77 -1.17
C GLY A 204 -11.84 -10.40 -0.89
N GLU A 205 -12.42 -10.89 0.20
CA GLU A 205 -13.78 -10.57 0.61
C GLU A 205 -13.85 -9.22 1.33
N LEU A 206 -15.00 -8.57 1.21
CA LEU A 206 -15.28 -7.32 1.90
C LEU A 206 -15.51 -7.60 3.39
N ARG A 207 -14.64 -7.09 4.26
CA ARG A 207 -14.78 -7.22 5.73
C ARG A 207 -15.71 -6.17 6.32
N ALA A 208 -15.57 -4.92 5.88
CA ALA A 208 -16.33 -3.80 6.43
C ALA A 208 -16.48 -2.63 5.44
N SER A 209 -17.50 -1.80 5.67
CA SER A 209 -17.70 -0.53 4.96
C SER A 209 -17.90 0.62 5.96
N TYR A 210 -17.24 1.75 5.71
CA TYR A 210 -17.37 2.98 6.48
C TYR A 210 -18.01 4.06 5.61
N ARG A 211 -19.23 4.46 5.99
CA ARG A 211 -20.11 5.26 5.15
C ARG A 211 -20.23 6.69 5.67
N THR A 212 -20.20 7.65 4.74
CA THR A 212 -20.51 9.05 5.03
C THR A 212 -21.55 9.52 4.04
N TYR A 213 -22.46 10.38 4.48
CA TYR A 213 -23.52 10.93 3.63
C TYR A 213 -23.37 12.44 3.50
N ASN A 214 -23.69 12.95 2.32
CA ASN A 214 -23.80 14.38 2.07
C ASN A 214 -25.18 14.92 2.50
N TYR A 215 -25.43 16.21 2.31
CA TYR A 215 -26.72 16.83 2.66
C TYR A 215 -27.91 16.33 1.81
N ALA A 216 -27.63 15.66 0.69
CA ALA A 216 -28.62 15.07 -0.21
C ALA A 216 -28.85 13.56 0.07
N ASP A 217 -28.32 13.04 1.19
CA ASP A 217 -28.41 11.61 1.57
C ASP A 217 -27.74 10.65 0.57
N GLU A 218 -26.76 11.15 -0.19
CA GLU A 218 -25.93 10.34 -1.07
C GLU A 218 -24.60 10.01 -0.39
N ILE A 219 -24.01 8.87 -0.75
CA ILE A 219 -22.70 8.47 -0.25
C ILE A 219 -21.66 9.51 -0.69
N SER A 220 -21.01 10.14 0.28
CA SER A 220 -19.91 11.04 0.03
C SER A 220 -18.62 10.24 -0.10
N LYS A 221 -17.94 10.40 -1.23
CA LYS A 221 -16.62 9.80 -1.47
C LYS A 221 -15.51 10.44 -0.66
N ALA A 222 -14.63 9.62 -0.11
CA ALA A 222 -13.36 10.06 0.45
C ALA A 222 -12.29 10.13 -0.66
N TYR A 223 -11.44 11.14 -0.62
CA TYR A 223 -10.34 11.32 -1.60
C TYR A 223 -9.03 10.67 -1.15
N SER A 224 -8.92 10.39 0.14
CA SER A 224 -7.79 9.70 0.77
C SER A 224 -8.28 8.98 2.01
N ALA A 225 -7.68 7.84 2.34
CA ALA A 225 -7.92 7.17 3.61
C ALA A 225 -6.65 6.49 4.09
N VAL A 226 -6.38 6.62 5.38
CA VAL A 226 -5.23 5.99 6.04
C VAL A 226 -5.64 5.51 7.43
N PHE A 227 -4.96 4.48 7.92
CA PHE A 227 -5.01 4.15 9.34
C PHE A 227 -4.17 5.12 10.17
N ASN A 228 -4.52 5.29 11.45
CA ASN A 228 -3.56 5.80 12.41
C ASN A 228 -2.49 4.75 12.71
N SER A 229 -1.39 5.13 13.38
CA SER A 229 -0.26 4.23 13.66
C SER A 229 -0.65 2.99 14.48
N THR A 230 -1.71 3.04 15.28
CA THR A 230 -2.21 1.88 16.05
C THR A 230 -3.16 0.99 15.27
N GLY A 231 -3.70 1.44 14.14
CA GLY A 231 -4.73 0.74 13.37
C GLY A 231 -6.14 0.81 13.98
N GLU A 232 -6.30 1.46 15.14
CA GLU A 232 -7.59 1.58 15.84
C GLU A 232 -8.57 2.53 15.14
N LYS A 233 -8.04 3.49 14.37
CA LYS A 233 -8.85 4.51 13.70
C LYS A 233 -8.52 4.63 12.24
N ILE A 234 -9.55 4.96 11.47
CA ILE A 234 -9.46 5.23 10.04
C ILE A 234 -9.76 6.71 9.81
N TYR A 235 -8.82 7.41 9.18
CA TYR A 235 -8.95 8.82 8.82
C TYR A 235 -9.27 8.92 7.34
N CYS A 236 -10.42 9.50 7.02
CA CYS A 236 -10.90 9.68 5.67
C CYS A 236 -10.92 11.17 5.29
N GLY A 237 -10.23 11.53 4.21
CA GLY A 237 -10.08 12.90 3.72
C GLY A 237 -11.23 13.32 2.82
N PHE A 238 -11.87 14.44 3.17
CA PHE A 238 -12.93 15.08 2.38
C PHE A 238 -12.53 16.51 2.00
N ARG A 239 -13.46 17.27 1.43
CA ARG A 239 -13.29 18.71 1.23
C ARG A 239 -13.38 19.42 2.59
N ASP A 240 -12.34 20.18 2.94
CA ASP A 240 -12.24 21.02 4.14
C ASP A 240 -12.41 20.29 5.49
N SER A 241 -12.40 18.95 5.50
CA SER A 241 -12.62 18.15 6.71
C SER A 241 -12.10 16.72 6.59
N LEU A 242 -11.93 16.08 7.74
CA LEU A 242 -11.69 14.65 7.88
C LEU A 242 -12.87 14.00 8.58
N ARG A 243 -13.15 12.73 8.25
CA ARG A 243 -14.02 11.86 9.03
C ARG A 243 -13.18 10.76 9.63
N VAL A 244 -13.33 10.56 10.94
CA VAL A 244 -12.57 9.58 11.71
C VAL A 244 -13.51 8.50 12.18
N PHE A 245 -13.23 7.27 11.78
CA PHE A 245 -13.96 6.07 12.17
C PHE A 245 -13.13 5.25 13.15
N ASP A 246 -13.81 4.49 13.99
CA ASP A 246 -13.20 3.41 14.75
C ASP A 246 -13.16 2.17 13.86
N THR A 247 -11.99 1.56 13.69
CA THR A 247 -11.80 0.38 12.84
C THR A 247 -12.70 -0.77 13.28
N ALA A 248 -12.92 -0.95 14.59
CA ALA A 248 -13.75 -2.01 15.14
C ALA A 248 -15.27 -1.73 15.01
N MET A 249 -15.68 -0.51 14.66
CA MET A 249 -17.08 -0.12 14.54
C MET A 249 -17.43 0.31 13.10
N PRO A 250 -17.67 -0.64 12.19
CA PRO A 250 -18.06 -0.33 10.82
C PRO A 250 -19.44 0.35 10.76
N GLY A 251 -19.73 0.99 9.62
CA GLY A 251 -20.98 1.71 9.38
C GLY A 251 -20.81 3.23 9.35
N MET A 252 -21.73 3.95 9.98
CA MET A 252 -21.88 5.41 9.79
C MET A 252 -21.29 6.27 10.90
N LYS A 253 -20.97 5.68 12.05
CA LYS A 253 -20.55 6.43 13.24
C LYS A 253 -19.13 6.97 13.01
N SER A 254 -19.03 8.28 12.79
CA SER A 254 -17.75 8.97 12.60
C SER A 254 -17.69 10.27 13.39
N THR A 255 -16.46 10.65 13.75
CA THR A 255 -16.14 11.96 14.29
C THR A 255 -15.65 12.87 13.16
N THR A 256 -15.97 14.15 13.21
CA THR A 256 -15.58 15.11 12.16
C THR A 256 -14.53 16.06 12.66
N VAL A 257 -13.39 16.11 11.96
CA VAL A 257 -12.32 17.08 12.22
C VAL A 257 -12.37 18.13 11.12
N LYS A 258 -12.68 19.38 11.49
CA LYS A 258 -12.73 20.51 10.55
C LYS A 258 -11.36 21.17 10.45
N ILE A 259 -10.58 20.80 9.44
CA ILE A 259 -9.22 21.32 9.23
C ILE A 259 -9.21 22.85 9.06
N LYS A 260 -10.22 23.41 8.37
CA LYS A 260 -10.38 24.85 8.20
C LYS A 260 -10.57 25.60 9.53
N ALA A 261 -11.29 25.01 10.47
CA ALA A 261 -11.50 25.63 11.78
C ALA A 261 -10.26 25.50 12.67
N ALA A 262 -9.50 24.41 12.52
CA ALA A 262 -8.34 24.11 13.36
C ALA A 262 -7.08 24.88 12.96
N THR A 263 -6.80 25.03 11.67
CA THR A 263 -5.55 25.66 11.16
C THR A 263 -5.79 26.71 10.08
N GLY A 264 -7.03 26.88 9.61
CA GLY A 264 -7.34 27.68 8.44
C GLY A 264 -7.16 26.95 7.11
N GLN A 265 -6.65 25.71 7.11
CA GLN A 265 -6.38 24.92 5.92
C GLN A 265 -7.65 24.64 5.11
N GLN A 266 -7.57 24.73 3.78
CA GLN A 266 -8.73 24.53 2.89
C GLN A 266 -8.43 23.56 1.74
N GLY A 267 -9.48 23.19 1.02
CA GLY A 267 -9.43 22.37 -0.18
C GLY A 267 -9.72 20.89 0.08
N ILE A 268 -9.56 20.11 -0.98
CA ILE A 268 -9.72 18.66 -0.94
C ILE A 268 -8.49 18.06 -0.23
N VAL A 269 -8.73 17.25 0.79
CA VAL A 269 -7.69 16.46 1.47
C VAL A 269 -7.27 15.32 0.56
N SER A 270 -6.06 15.42 0.02
CA SER A 270 -5.53 14.57 -1.04
C SER A 270 -4.57 13.49 -0.54
N CYS A 271 -4.00 13.66 0.66
CA CYS A 271 -3.12 12.69 1.30
C CYS A 271 -2.99 12.99 2.79
N MET A 272 -2.64 11.96 3.56
CA MET A 272 -2.39 12.04 4.99
C MET A 272 -1.19 11.15 5.34
N ALA A 273 -0.51 11.47 6.44
CA ALA A 273 0.53 10.63 7.01
C ALA A 273 0.45 10.71 8.53
N PHE A 274 0.72 9.59 9.20
CA PHE A 274 0.80 9.50 10.66
C PHE A 274 2.25 9.37 11.08
N ASN A 275 2.61 10.08 12.15
CA ASN A 275 3.89 9.91 12.79
C ASN A 275 3.80 8.69 13.72
N SER A 276 4.68 7.71 13.57
CA SER A 276 4.71 6.51 14.41
C SER A 276 5.30 6.77 15.80
N THR A 277 6.10 7.83 15.96
CA THR A 277 6.83 8.13 17.21
C THR A 277 6.11 9.16 18.09
N SER A 278 5.23 9.97 17.51
CA SER A 278 4.48 11.02 18.21
C SER A 278 3.01 10.99 17.80
N SER A 279 2.11 11.50 18.65
CA SER A 279 0.68 11.59 18.35
C SER A 279 0.34 12.73 17.36
N LEU A 280 1.14 12.87 16.31
CA LEU A 280 1.00 13.86 15.26
C LEU A 280 0.59 13.19 13.94
N TYR A 281 -0.23 13.90 13.17
CA TYR A 281 -0.53 13.53 11.79
C TYR A 281 -0.51 14.77 10.89
N ALA A 282 -0.12 14.56 9.65
CA ALA A 282 -0.06 15.59 8.62
C ALA A 282 -1.17 15.39 7.60
N VAL A 283 -1.73 16.48 7.11
CA VAL A 283 -2.82 16.50 6.13
C VAL A 283 -2.41 17.39 4.98
N GLY A 284 -2.32 16.82 3.78
CA GLY A 284 -2.02 17.55 2.55
C GLY A 284 -3.30 17.85 1.78
N THR A 285 -3.41 19.05 1.23
CA THR A 285 -4.55 19.42 0.38
C THR A 285 -4.14 19.84 -1.02
N TYR A 286 -5.10 19.75 -1.96
CA TYR A 286 -4.93 20.34 -3.28
C TYR A 286 -4.88 21.88 -3.27
N ALA A 287 -5.12 22.53 -2.12
CA ALA A 287 -4.87 23.97 -1.94
C ALA A 287 -3.40 24.30 -1.65
N LYS A 288 -2.48 23.35 -1.84
CA LYS A 288 -1.01 23.52 -1.69
C LYS A 288 -0.56 23.74 -0.24
N GLU A 289 -1.39 23.33 0.71
CA GLU A 289 -1.15 23.50 2.14
C GLU A 289 -0.98 22.13 2.79
N ILE A 290 -0.09 22.07 3.78
CA ILE A 290 0.09 20.90 4.64
C ILE A 290 -0.22 21.35 6.07
N GLY A 291 -1.25 20.80 6.69
CA GLY A 291 -1.57 21.05 8.09
C GLY A 291 -0.98 19.95 8.98
N LEU A 292 -0.42 20.33 10.12
CA LEU A 292 0.01 19.41 11.16
C LEU A 292 -0.97 19.46 12.33
N TYR A 293 -1.37 18.31 12.84
CA TYR A 293 -2.41 18.17 13.85
C TYR A 293 -2.00 17.17 14.93
N THR A 294 -2.56 17.34 16.12
CA THR A 294 -2.46 16.36 17.20
C THR A 294 -3.64 15.40 17.16
N GLU A 295 -3.38 14.11 17.37
CA GLU A 295 -4.43 13.08 17.37
C GLU A 295 -5.38 13.22 18.57
N ASN A 296 -4.82 13.42 19.77
CA ASN A 296 -5.57 13.38 21.03
C ASN A 296 -6.58 14.52 21.18
N SER A 297 -6.21 15.72 20.77
CA SER A 297 -7.04 16.93 20.89
C SER A 297 -7.68 17.35 19.57
N GLY A 298 -7.24 16.80 18.43
CA GLY A 298 -7.68 17.24 17.10
C GLY A 298 -7.30 18.69 16.80
N THR A 299 -6.36 19.28 17.54
CA THR A 299 -5.97 20.68 17.41
C THR A 299 -4.92 20.84 16.34
N GLY A 300 -5.03 21.94 15.59
CA GLY A 300 -4.00 22.36 14.64
C GLY A 300 -2.74 22.83 15.34
N VAL A 301 -1.58 22.33 14.90
CA VAL A 301 -0.26 22.76 15.36
C VAL A 301 0.26 23.87 14.47
N CYS A 302 0.31 23.63 13.15
CA CYS A 302 0.83 24.58 12.17
C CYS A 302 0.35 24.26 10.74
N VAL A 303 0.66 25.17 9.81
CA VAL A 303 0.48 24.96 8.37
C VAL A 303 1.80 25.24 7.65
N PHE A 304 2.28 24.27 6.87
CA PHE A 304 3.39 24.45 5.94
C PHE A 304 2.88 24.92 4.59
N LYS A 305 3.58 25.91 4.03
CA LYS A 305 3.31 26.52 2.72
C LYS A 305 4.64 26.65 1.98
N GLY A 306 4.61 26.49 0.66
CA GLY A 306 5.81 26.61 -0.18
C GLY A 306 5.68 25.92 -1.52
N HIS A 307 4.91 24.82 -1.58
CA HIS A 307 4.70 24.08 -2.82
C HIS A 307 3.99 24.87 -3.91
N GLY A 308 4.44 24.69 -5.16
CA GLY A 308 3.84 25.31 -6.35
C GLY A 308 2.55 24.63 -6.80
N GLY A 309 2.33 23.38 -6.39
CA GLY A 309 1.18 22.55 -6.73
C GLY A 309 0.44 21.98 -5.52
N GLY A 310 -0.67 21.28 -5.79
CA GLY A 310 -1.44 20.59 -4.75
C GLY A 310 -0.66 19.40 -4.18
N ILE A 311 -0.71 19.22 -2.87
CA ILE A 311 0.04 18.15 -2.20
C ILE A 311 -0.54 16.80 -2.63
N THR A 312 0.32 15.84 -2.97
CA THR A 312 -0.10 14.51 -3.44
C THR A 312 0.41 13.39 -2.56
N GLN A 313 1.49 13.58 -1.80
CA GLN A 313 2.01 12.57 -0.89
C GLN A 313 2.72 13.23 0.29
N LEU A 314 2.61 12.58 1.45
CA LEU A 314 3.27 12.93 2.70
C LEU A 314 3.87 11.66 3.31
N ILE A 315 5.08 11.74 3.85
CA ILE A 315 5.71 10.64 4.59
C ILE A 315 6.51 11.22 5.75
N PHE A 316 6.29 10.72 6.97
CA PHE A 316 7.15 11.03 8.11
C PHE A 316 8.44 10.21 8.04
N SER A 317 9.56 10.79 8.46
CA SER A 317 10.76 9.99 8.70
C SER A 317 10.50 8.93 9.79
N PRO A 318 11.18 7.78 9.73
CA PRO A 318 11.10 6.75 10.79
C PRO A 318 11.38 7.26 12.21
N ASP A 319 12.24 8.28 12.35
CA ASP A 319 12.53 8.94 13.64
C ASP A 319 11.44 9.95 14.07
N GLY A 320 10.48 10.25 13.19
CA GLY A 320 9.36 11.17 13.38
C GLY A 320 9.72 12.66 13.42
N ASN A 321 10.98 13.04 13.19
CA ASN A 321 11.42 14.43 13.30
C ASN A 321 11.21 15.23 12.01
N ARG A 322 11.03 14.55 10.87
CA ARG A 322 10.89 15.16 9.55
C ARG A 322 9.60 14.73 8.88
N LEU A 323 9.10 15.62 8.04
CA LEU A 323 8.01 15.35 7.12
C LEU A 323 8.50 15.64 5.70
N TYR A 324 8.30 14.70 4.79
CA TYR A 324 8.58 14.85 3.38
C TYR A 324 7.28 15.01 2.62
N SER A 325 7.23 15.99 1.72
CA SER A 325 6.04 16.28 0.93
C SER A 325 6.35 16.35 -0.56
N GLY A 326 5.45 15.75 -1.34
CA GLY A 326 5.45 15.83 -2.79
C GLY A 326 4.16 16.49 -3.30
N SER A 327 4.28 17.15 -4.45
CA SER A 327 3.20 17.93 -5.05
C SER A 327 3.01 17.60 -6.53
N ARG A 328 1.80 17.84 -7.07
CA ARG A 328 1.48 17.64 -8.49
C ARG A 328 2.08 18.74 -9.35
N LYS A 329 2.65 18.38 -10.51
CA LYS A 329 3.35 19.32 -11.41
C LYS A 329 4.37 20.20 -10.67
N ASP A 330 5.05 19.60 -9.71
CA ASP A 330 6.02 20.25 -8.86
C ASP A 330 7.22 19.32 -8.74
N SER A 331 8.38 19.80 -9.17
CA SER A 331 9.62 19.03 -9.19
C SER A 331 10.21 18.85 -7.80
N GLU A 332 9.78 19.62 -6.81
CA GLU A 332 10.35 19.59 -5.48
C GLU A 332 9.69 18.53 -4.59
N ILE A 333 10.52 17.71 -3.98
CA ILE A 333 10.21 17.07 -2.71
C ILE A 333 10.76 17.98 -1.63
N VAL A 334 9.91 18.44 -0.72
CA VAL A 334 10.33 19.35 0.36
C VAL A 334 10.40 18.58 1.67
N CYS A 335 11.48 18.77 2.42
CA CYS A 335 11.64 18.28 3.77
C CYS A 335 11.34 19.37 4.79
N TRP A 336 10.53 19.07 5.81
CA TRP A 336 10.14 19.98 6.88
C TRP A 336 10.63 19.45 8.23
N ASP A 337 11.09 20.33 9.12
CA ASP A 337 11.32 19.96 10.53
C ASP A 337 9.99 20.00 11.29
N VAL A 338 9.61 18.87 11.88
CA VAL A 338 8.37 18.72 12.66
C VAL A 338 8.52 19.36 14.05
N ARG A 339 9.75 19.42 14.59
CA ARG A 339 10.05 20.01 15.90
C ARG A 339 10.12 21.52 15.84
N ASN A 340 10.49 22.07 14.68
CA ASN A 340 10.46 23.50 14.41
C ASN A 340 9.56 23.79 13.19
N PRO A 341 8.23 23.68 13.37
CA PRO A 341 7.30 23.77 12.28
C PRO A 341 7.31 25.15 11.59
N GLY A 342 7.30 25.15 10.26
CA GLY A 342 7.13 26.34 9.43
C GLY A 342 8.33 26.67 8.55
N VAL A 343 9.45 25.97 8.75
CA VAL A 343 10.68 26.15 7.96
C VAL A 343 10.97 24.87 7.20
N ALA A 344 11.11 24.97 5.87
CA ALA A 344 11.66 23.89 5.08
C ALA A 344 13.14 23.69 5.46
N LEU A 345 13.60 22.45 5.57
CA LEU A 345 15.01 22.14 5.82
C LEU A 345 15.80 22.16 4.52
N PHE A 346 15.27 21.51 3.49
CA PHE A 346 15.86 21.42 2.15
C PHE A 346 14.82 20.87 1.16
N SER A 347 15.13 20.96 -0.14
CA SER A 347 14.35 20.30 -1.20
C SER A 347 15.22 19.34 -2.03
N MET A 348 14.59 18.36 -2.67
CA MET A 348 15.19 17.42 -3.62
C MET A 348 14.43 17.53 -4.95
N LEU A 349 15.17 17.53 -6.07
CA LEU A 349 14.57 17.72 -7.40
C LEU A 349 14.33 16.40 -8.13
N ARG A 350 13.09 16.22 -8.61
CA ARG A 350 12.64 15.13 -9.48
C ARG A 350 11.85 15.66 -10.68
N SER A 351 11.73 14.86 -11.73
CA SER A 351 11.00 15.23 -12.95
C SER A 351 9.51 14.86 -12.84
N VAL A 352 8.67 15.85 -12.56
CA VAL A 352 7.21 15.67 -12.45
C VAL A 352 6.48 16.65 -13.35
N ASN A 353 6.06 16.16 -14.53
CA ASN A 353 5.32 16.95 -15.51
C ASN A 353 3.85 16.52 -15.67
N THR A 354 3.35 15.65 -14.78
CA THR A 354 1.99 15.12 -14.83
C THR A 354 1.12 15.65 -13.69
N GLN A 355 -0.19 15.51 -13.84
CA GLN A 355 -1.16 15.79 -12.77
C GLN A 355 -1.38 14.58 -11.84
N GLN A 356 -0.74 13.45 -12.13
CA GLN A 356 -0.89 12.22 -11.36
C GLN A 356 -0.01 12.27 -10.12
N ARG A 357 -0.32 11.44 -9.12
CA ARG A 357 0.54 11.24 -7.97
C ARG A 357 1.77 10.45 -8.43
N ILE A 358 2.95 11.02 -8.19
CA ILE A 358 4.23 10.35 -8.40
C ILE A 358 4.81 10.05 -7.03
N TYR A 359 4.94 8.77 -6.72
CA TYR A 359 5.32 8.31 -5.40
C TYR A 359 6.83 8.46 -5.17
N PHE A 360 7.19 8.74 -3.93
CA PHE A 360 8.50 8.50 -3.34
C PHE A 360 8.34 7.61 -2.10
N ASP A 361 9.41 6.97 -1.65
CA ASP A 361 9.41 6.18 -0.41
C ASP A 361 10.69 6.42 0.39
N LEU A 362 10.75 5.83 1.58
CA LEU A 362 11.77 6.05 2.60
C LEU A 362 12.33 4.72 3.12
N THR A 363 13.65 4.58 3.18
CA THR A 363 14.26 3.44 3.89
C THR A 363 13.97 3.50 5.38
N SER A 364 13.78 2.32 5.98
CA SER A 364 13.55 2.13 7.42
C SER A 364 14.68 1.30 8.05
N ASP A 365 15.92 1.58 7.64
CA ASP A 365 17.08 0.79 8.01
C ASP A 365 17.23 0.66 9.53
N GLY A 366 17.32 -0.58 10.01
CA GLY A 366 17.56 -0.90 11.41
C GLY A 366 18.94 -0.52 11.91
N SER A 367 19.83 -0.12 11.01
CA SER A 367 21.14 0.45 11.29
C SER A 367 21.02 1.94 11.59
N LEU A 368 20.56 2.22 12.81
CA LEU A 368 20.51 3.54 13.45
C LEU A 368 19.40 4.45 12.94
N PRO A 369 18.21 4.41 13.58
CA PRO A 369 17.31 5.57 13.69
C PRO A 369 17.97 6.83 14.32
N LYS A 370 19.29 6.85 14.51
CA LYS A 370 20.10 7.90 15.17
C LYS A 370 21.04 8.66 14.23
N THR A 371 21.23 8.23 12.98
CA THR A 371 22.13 8.90 12.01
C THR A 371 21.38 9.76 11.00
N GLY A 372 20.04 9.62 10.91
CA GLY A 372 19.17 10.39 10.02
C GLY A 372 19.57 10.34 8.55
N MET A 373 20.22 9.23 8.16
CA MET A 373 20.56 8.85 6.80
C MET A 373 19.41 8.03 6.23
N TYR A 374 18.77 8.51 5.16
CA TYR A 374 17.72 7.77 4.47
C TYR A 374 17.94 7.82 2.96
N ASP A 375 17.72 6.69 2.30
CA ASP A 375 17.68 6.64 0.85
C ASP A 375 16.23 6.86 0.38
N PHE A 376 16.08 7.79 -0.56
CA PHE A 376 14.79 8.19 -1.12
C PHE A 376 14.72 7.82 -2.59
N PRO A 377 14.09 6.69 -2.95
CA PRO A 377 13.70 6.48 -4.32
C PRO A 377 12.52 7.42 -4.65
N ALA A 378 12.74 8.35 -5.57
CA ALA A 378 11.70 9.18 -6.15
C ALA A 378 11.63 8.96 -7.66
N ARG A 379 10.42 8.95 -8.21
CA ARG A 379 10.24 8.65 -9.62
C ARG A 379 10.08 9.89 -10.46
N ASN A 380 10.32 9.65 -11.74
CA ASN A 380 10.30 10.66 -12.76
C ASN A 380 9.31 10.28 -13.87
N THR A 381 8.70 11.29 -14.47
CA THR A 381 7.77 11.13 -15.61
C THR A 381 8.47 10.54 -16.85
N ASP A 382 9.80 10.59 -16.88
CA ASP A 382 10.65 10.03 -17.95
C ASP A 382 10.94 8.52 -17.79
N GLY A 383 10.39 7.87 -16.77
CA GLY A 383 10.58 6.44 -16.51
C GLY A 383 11.75 6.10 -15.59
N THR A 384 12.51 7.10 -15.15
CA THR A 384 13.64 6.90 -14.24
C THR A 384 13.22 6.92 -12.76
N VAL A 385 14.06 6.29 -11.94
CA VAL A 385 14.00 6.37 -10.47
C VAL A 385 15.29 7.04 -10.01
N SER A 386 15.16 8.18 -9.32
CA SER A 386 16.25 8.88 -8.64
C SER A 386 16.35 8.38 -7.20
N ILE A 387 17.56 8.11 -6.73
CA ILE A 387 17.86 7.81 -5.32
C ILE A 387 18.55 9.03 -4.72
N PHE A 388 18.08 9.50 -3.57
CA PHE A 388 18.74 10.56 -2.80
C PHE A 388 19.18 10.02 -1.45
N ASN A 389 20.43 10.24 -1.09
CA ASN A 389 20.88 10.05 0.28
C ASN A 389 20.70 11.36 1.06
N VAL A 390 19.82 11.32 2.05
CA VAL A 390 19.61 12.46 2.95
C VAL A 390 20.30 12.14 4.25
N SER A 391 21.37 12.85 4.59
CA SER A 391 22.00 12.80 5.91
C SER A 391 21.74 14.08 6.72
N ASP A 392 21.91 14.02 8.04
CA ASP A 392 21.73 15.16 8.95
C ASP A 392 22.66 16.36 8.67
N SER A 393 23.70 16.18 7.87
CA SER A 393 24.85 17.09 7.82
C SER A 393 24.84 18.11 6.68
N SER A 394 23.92 18.01 5.71
CA SER A 394 24.01 18.75 4.44
C SER A 394 22.84 19.68 4.12
N TYR A 395 22.20 20.31 5.12
CA TYR A 395 21.07 21.22 4.85
C TYR A 395 21.51 22.53 4.19
N ASN A 396 21.03 22.77 2.97
CA ASN A 396 21.07 24.08 2.34
C ASN A 396 19.71 24.37 1.69
N LEU A 397 19.10 25.51 2.07
CA LEU A 397 17.82 25.95 1.53
C LEU A 397 17.93 26.56 0.13
N ASP A 398 19.11 27.09 -0.21
CA ASP A 398 19.33 27.81 -1.47
C ASP A 398 19.71 26.87 -2.62
N ILE A 399 20.14 25.64 -2.29
CA ILE A 399 20.61 24.65 -3.26
C ILE A 399 19.88 23.34 -2.98
N PRO A 400 19.01 22.88 -3.91
CA PRO A 400 18.38 21.58 -3.78
C PRO A 400 19.41 20.45 -3.68
N HIS A 401 19.13 19.44 -2.86
CA HIS A 401 19.97 18.26 -2.74
C HIS A 401 20.05 17.52 -4.08
N GLU A 402 21.28 17.22 -4.47
CA GLU A 402 21.54 16.43 -5.67
C GLU A 402 21.20 14.96 -5.43
N LYS A 403 20.72 14.30 -6.49
CA LYS A 403 20.52 12.85 -6.51
C LYS A 403 21.86 12.14 -6.50
N GLU A 404 21.95 11.05 -5.75
CA GLU A 404 23.15 10.20 -5.72
C GLU A 404 23.21 9.30 -6.95
N LEU A 405 22.08 8.66 -7.25
CA LEU A 405 21.94 7.71 -8.34
C LEU A 405 20.65 7.99 -9.12
N SER A 406 20.63 7.66 -10.40
CA SER A 406 19.37 7.39 -11.09
C SER A 406 19.52 6.25 -12.07
N PHE A 407 18.52 5.39 -12.15
CA PHE A 407 18.46 4.31 -13.13
C PHE A 407 17.15 4.37 -13.92
N ASN A 408 17.18 3.83 -15.13
CA ASN A 408 16.01 3.76 -15.99
C ASN A 408 15.20 2.50 -15.67
N ALA A 409 14.01 2.67 -15.09
CA ALA A 409 13.14 1.56 -14.73
C ALA A 409 12.17 1.20 -15.87
N TYR A 410 11.73 2.18 -16.66
CA TYR A 410 10.71 2.03 -17.69
C TYR A 410 10.93 2.98 -18.87
N LYS A 411 10.43 2.61 -20.05
CA LYS A 411 10.35 3.50 -21.22
C LYS A 411 9.27 4.58 -21.07
N ASP A 412 8.36 4.37 -20.12
CA ASP A 412 7.19 5.18 -19.87
C ASP A 412 7.17 5.70 -18.42
N CYS A 413 6.19 6.54 -18.05
CA CYS A 413 6.13 7.19 -16.75
C CYS A 413 6.15 6.20 -15.57
N CYS A 414 7.19 6.31 -14.76
CA CYS A 414 7.38 5.59 -13.52
C CYS A 414 6.57 6.28 -12.42
N ASN A 415 5.49 5.68 -11.91
CA ASN A 415 4.58 6.39 -11.01
C ASN A 415 4.55 5.90 -9.55
N GLY A 416 4.69 4.59 -9.25
CA GLY A 416 4.49 4.04 -7.89
C GLY A 416 5.70 3.29 -7.31
N VAL A 417 6.27 3.76 -6.19
CA VAL A 417 7.44 3.16 -5.52
C VAL A 417 7.05 2.64 -4.16
N SER A 418 7.60 1.49 -3.82
CA SER A 418 7.63 1.05 -2.44
C SER A 418 8.88 0.22 -2.14
N ILE A 419 9.51 0.47 -1.00
CA ILE A 419 10.64 -0.30 -0.47
C ILE A 419 10.10 -1.43 0.40
N ASN A 420 10.62 -2.65 0.21
CA ASN A 420 10.26 -3.76 1.06
C ASN A 420 10.91 -3.58 2.45
N PRO A 421 10.17 -3.65 3.56
CA PRO A 421 10.71 -3.38 4.90
C PRO A 421 11.64 -4.46 5.46
N ILE A 422 11.63 -5.68 4.89
CA ILE A 422 12.37 -6.84 5.42
C ILE A 422 13.50 -7.28 4.49
N CYS A 423 13.32 -7.16 3.18
CA CYS A 423 14.28 -7.57 2.16
C CYS A 423 14.82 -6.36 1.41
N PRO A 424 16.08 -6.38 0.91
CA PRO A 424 16.65 -5.27 0.15
C PRO A 424 16.13 -5.27 -1.30
N VAL A 425 14.82 -5.09 -1.43
CA VAL A 425 14.06 -5.12 -2.69
C VAL A 425 13.19 -3.87 -2.77
N ILE A 426 13.16 -3.24 -3.94
CA ILE A 426 12.21 -2.17 -4.25
C ILE A 426 11.22 -2.63 -5.31
N ALA A 427 9.96 -2.26 -5.11
CA ALA A 427 8.91 -2.42 -6.11
C ALA A 427 8.74 -1.11 -6.89
N THR A 428 8.57 -1.26 -8.19
CA THR A 428 8.28 -0.16 -9.09
C THR A 428 7.04 -0.46 -9.92
N THR A 429 6.27 0.58 -10.23
CA THR A 429 5.17 0.53 -11.20
C THR A 429 5.33 1.62 -12.24
N SER A 430 4.86 1.32 -13.44
CA SER A 430 4.70 2.27 -14.53
C SER A 430 3.23 2.44 -14.87
N GLY A 431 2.86 3.68 -15.17
CA GLY A 431 1.52 3.97 -15.61
C GLY A 431 1.27 5.46 -15.80
N GLN A 432 0.80 5.82 -16.99
CA GLN A 432 0.17 7.10 -17.26
C GLN A 432 -0.92 6.96 -18.32
N ARG A 433 -1.83 7.92 -18.35
CA ARG A 433 -2.84 7.98 -19.41
C ARG A 433 -2.19 8.55 -20.68
N HIS A 434 -2.31 7.86 -21.81
CA HIS A 434 -1.87 8.39 -23.09
C HIS A 434 -3.07 8.89 -23.88
N VAL A 435 -3.03 10.17 -24.27
CA VAL A 435 -4.05 10.72 -25.18
C VAL A 435 -3.46 10.61 -26.59
N PRO A 436 -4.14 9.94 -27.55
CA PRO A 436 -3.70 9.96 -28.94
C PRO A 436 -3.60 11.40 -29.43
N GLU A 437 -2.45 11.80 -29.99
CA GLU A 437 -2.32 13.10 -30.64
C GLU A 437 -3.30 13.14 -31.83
N LEU A 438 -4.28 14.03 -31.75
CA LEU A 438 -5.03 14.43 -32.95
C LEU A 438 -4.06 15.26 -33.77
N MET A 439 -3.62 14.73 -34.91
CA MET A 439 -2.89 15.52 -35.89
C MET A 439 -3.83 16.68 -36.28
N SER A 440 -3.46 17.91 -35.91
CA SER A 440 -4.11 19.10 -36.47
C SER A 440 -3.88 19.03 -37.97
N GLU A 441 -4.95 18.91 -38.76
CA GLU A 441 -4.85 19.23 -40.18
C GLU A 441 -4.22 20.62 -40.29
N SER A 442 -3.27 20.75 -41.18
CA SER A 442 -2.58 22.00 -41.48
C SER A 442 -3.61 23.08 -41.82
N ASP A 443 -3.79 24.06 -40.93
CA ASP A 443 -4.50 25.31 -41.22
C ASP A 443 -3.71 26.08 -42.30
N ASN A 444 -4.04 25.79 -43.55
CA ASN A 444 -3.79 26.65 -44.70
C ASN A 444 -5.16 27.07 -45.26
N SER A 445 -5.80 28.06 -44.63
CA SER A 445 -6.71 28.96 -45.34
C SER A 445 -6.85 30.25 -44.56
N GLU A 446 -6.34 31.32 -45.17
CA GLU A 446 -6.64 32.71 -44.84
C GLU A 446 -8.16 32.98 -44.96
N ASP A 447 -8.63 33.89 -44.10
CA ASP A 447 -9.87 34.68 -44.16
C ASP A 447 -11.23 34.05 -43.80
N GLY A 448 -11.91 34.67 -42.82
CA GLY A 448 -13.37 34.65 -42.70
C GLY A 448 -13.94 34.67 -41.29
N ASP A 449 -14.40 35.85 -40.86
CA ASP A 449 -15.15 36.14 -39.63
C ASP A 449 -16.41 35.24 -39.46
N GLY A 450 -16.61 34.61 -38.30
CA GLY A 450 -17.83 33.86 -37.99
C GLY A 450 -17.73 32.90 -36.80
N ASP A 451 -18.55 33.14 -35.76
CA ASP A 451 -18.75 32.26 -34.60
C ASP A 451 -19.10 30.81 -35.01
N HIS A 452 -18.17 29.88 -34.79
CA HIS A 452 -18.43 28.45 -34.90
C HIS A 452 -18.16 27.73 -33.57
N VAL A 453 -19.25 27.24 -32.98
CA VAL A 453 -19.27 26.30 -31.86
C VAL A 453 -18.53 25.02 -32.28
N PHE A 454 -17.48 24.64 -31.56
CA PHE A 454 -16.80 23.36 -31.72
C PHE A 454 -17.77 22.21 -31.41
N VAL A 455 -18.27 21.55 -32.46
CA VAL A 455 -18.93 20.25 -32.35
C VAL A 455 -17.87 19.19 -32.65
N ALA A 456 -17.51 18.40 -31.66
CA ALA A 456 -16.66 17.23 -31.87
C ALA A 456 -17.39 16.22 -32.75
N HIS A 457 -16.91 16.01 -33.98
CA HIS A 457 -17.40 14.93 -34.83
C HIS A 457 -16.89 13.56 -34.33
N PRO A 458 -17.74 12.50 -34.31
CA PRO A 458 -17.27 11.16 -33.98
C PRO A 458 -16.39 10.60 -35.11
N PHE A 459 -15.30 9.93 -34.72
CA PHE A 459 -14.27 9.25 -35.53
C PHE A 459 -14.72 8.70 -36.90
N THR A 460 -14.05 9.11 -37.99
CA THR A 460 -14.43 8.74 -39.37
C THR A 460 -13.42 7.93 -40.20
N SER A 461 -12.27 7.45 -39.67
CA SER A 461 -11.44 6.49 -40.43
C SER A 461 -10.85 5.34 -39.60
N ASP A 462 -10.94 4.11 -40.12
CA ASP A 462 -10.35 2.91 -39.50
C ASP A 462 -8.81 2.91 -39.57
N THR A 463 -8.24 3.63 -40.52
CA THR A 463 -6.80 3.79 -40.73
C THR A 463 -6.12 4.61 -39.65
N GLU A 464 -6.73 5.71 -39.20
CA GLU A 464 -6.21 6.53 -38.09
C GLU A 464 -6.28 5.77 -36.76
N LYS A 465 -7.35 4.98 -36.54
CA LYS A 465 -7.47 4.10 -35.39
C LYS A 465 -6.35 3.07 -35.35
N ILE A 466 -6.01 2.45 -36.48
CA ILE A 466 -4.92 1.46 -36.58
C ILE A 466 -3.54 2.10 -36.35
N HIS A 467 -3.31 3.32 -36.87
CA HIS A 467 -2.04 4.02 -36.69
C HIS A 467 -1.81 4.46 -35.24
N ASN A 468 -2.83 5.06 -34.61
CA ASN A 468 -2.80 5.43 -33.20
C ASN A 468 -2.65 4.22 -32.28
N TYR A 469 -3.28 3.09 -32.63
CA TYR A 469 -3.14 1.82 -31.92
C TYR A 469 -1.70 1.28 -31.99
N LYS A 470 -1.06 1.31 -33.17
CA LYS A 470 0.33 0.90 -33.33
C LYS A 470 1.28 1.81 -32.56
N TYR A 471 1.05 3.12 -32.58
CA TYR A 471 1.85 4.11 -31.84
C TYR A 471 1.80 3.86 -30.32
N LEU A 472 0.59 3.76 -29.75
CA LEU A 472 0.40 3.46 -28.33
C LEU A 472 1.05 2.15 -27.93
N LYS A 473 0.88 1.08 -28.73
CA LYS A 473 1.47 -0.24 -28.44
C LYS A 473 3.01 -0.23 -28.36
N THR A 474 3.68 0.72 -29.02
CA THR A 474 5.15 0.82 -29.00
C THR A 474 5.72 1.68 -27.88
N LYS A 475 4.92 2.58 -27.30
CA LYS A 475 5.36 3.58 -26.33
C LYS A 475 4.91 3.27 -24.90
N VAL A 476 3.78 2.60 -24.74
CA VAL A 476 3.18 2.29 -23.43
C VAL A 476 3.87 1.07 -22.81
N GLU A 477 4.37 1.24 -21.60
CA GLU A 477 4.93 0.17 -20.78
C GLU A 477 4.24 0.16 -19.42
N ASP A 478 3.11 -0.56 -19.30
CA ASP A 478 2.42 -0.76 -18.02
C ASP A 478 2.84 -2.10 -17.42
N CYS A 479 3.64 -2.07 -16.36
CA CYS A 479 4.05 -3.28 -15.62
C CYS A 479 4.56 -2.96 -14.22
N VAL A 480 4.60 -4.00 -13.39
CA VAL A 480 5.22 -3.99 -12.06
C VAL A 480 6.59 -4.66 -12.19
N LYS A 481 7.63 -4.10 -11.56
CA LYS A 481 8.98 -4.68 -11.53
C LYS A 481 9.52 -4.69 -10.11
N LEU A 482 10.25 -5.76 -9.77
CA LEU A 482 10.95 -5.92 -8.50
C LEU A 482 12.46 -5.86 -8.75
N TRP A 483 13.15 -5.03 -7.98
CA TRP A 483 14.58 -4.77 -8.13
C TRP A 483 15.32 -5.08 -6.84
N TRP A 484 16.41 -5.81 -6.94
CA TRP A 484 17.32 -6.03 -5.83
C TRP A 484 18.23 -4.81 -5.66
N VAL A 485 18.37 -4.35 -4.42
CA VAL A 485 19.16 -3.17 -4.02
C VAL A 485 20.14 -3.47 -2.88
N GLY A 486 20.33 -4.74 -2.55
CA GLY A 486 21.31 -5.21 -1.57
C GLY A 486 22.64 -5.61 -2.22
N ASP A 487 23.40 -6.47 -1.54
CA ASP A 487 24.68 -6.95 -2.06
C ASP A 487 24.51 -7.68 -3.39
N THR A 488 25.44 -7.43 -4.31
CA THR A 488 25.44 -8.07 -5.64
C THR A 488 26.73 -8.82 -5.87
N VAL A 489 26.62 -9.99 -6.51
CA VAL A 489 27.78 -10.79 -6.92
C VAL A 489 27.86 -10.74 -8.44
N SER A 490 28.96 -10.21 -8.96
CA SER A 490 29.24 -10.28 -10.39
C SER A 490 29.85 -11.65 -10.72
N THR A 491 29.23 -12.39 -11.64
CA THR A 491 29.73 -13.65 -12.19
C THR A 491 30.80 -13.44 -13.27
N ARG A 492 31.35 -12.23 -13.44
CA ARG A 492 32.56 -12.04 -14.25
C ARG A 492 33.77 -12.55 -13.45
N LEU A 493 34.07 -13.82 -13.66
CA LEU A 493 35.45 -14.29 -13.62
C LEU A 493 36.27 -13.39 -14.54
N ASP A 494 37.20 -12.63 -13.96
CA ASP A 494 38.35 -12.10 -14.68
C ASP A 494 38.98 -13.25 -15.46
N MET A 495 38.89 -13.18 -16.79
CA MET A 495 39.63 -14.05 -17.71
C MET A 495 40.60 -13.19 -18.52
#